data_AF-A0A914YJ38-F1
#
_entry.id   AF-A0A914YJ38-F1
#
_cell.length_a   1.000
_cell.length_b   1.000
_cell.length_c   1.000
_cell.angle_alpha   90.00
_cell.angle_beta   90.00
_cell.angle_gamma   90.00
#
_symmetry.space_group_name_H-M   'P 1'
#
loop_
_entity.id
_entity.type
_entity.pdbx_description
1 polymer ?
#
loop_
_entity_poly.entity_id
_entity_poly.type
_entity_poly.pdbx_seq_one_letter_code
_entity_poly.pdbx_strand_id
1 'polypeptide(L)'
;MGENNSQEALKSAFQSFLKNCTDDSLRKQQEMVEDLVKSIQFSDRLPEPFFKHVYDAVVDVAVNRLADREYFLNFEKLIYALSAVDSGLSLKYLAESVQNYVVPSVALLK
;
A
#
# COMPACT_ATOMS: atom_id res chain seq x y z
N MET A 1 -7.65 -19.65 -19.55
CA MET A 1 -8.54 -19.34 -18.41
C MET A 1 -7.80 -18.90 -17.14
N GLY A 2 -6.46 -18.86 -17.08
CA GLY A 2 -5.71 -18.50 -15.86
C GLY A 2 -5.47 -17.00 -15.66
N GLU A 3 -5.17 -16.24 -16.71
CA GLU A 3 -4.70 -14.85 -16.59
C GLU A 3 -5.80 -13.84 -16.20
N ASN A 4 -7.02 -14.00 -16.73
CA ASN A 4 -8.16 -13.14 -16.37
C ASN A 4 -8.51 -13.24 -14.88
N ASN A 5 -8.33 -14.41 -14.27
CA ASN A 5 -8.67 -14.64 -12.87
C ASN A 5 -7.67 -13.95 -11.93
N SER A 6 -6.38 -13.93 -12.31
CA SER A 6 -5.32 -13.27 -11.54
C SER A 6 -5.45 -11.74 -11.55
N GLN A 7 -5.81 -11.14 -12.69
CA GLN A 7 -6.03 -9.69 -12.79
C GLN A 7 -7.27 -9.24 -12.02
N GLU A 8 -8.35 -10.01 -12.05
CA GLU A 8 -9.55 -9.73 -11.26
C GLU A 8 -9.29 -9.85 -9.76
N ALA A 9 -8.53 -10.87 -9.34
CA ALA A 9 -8.09 -11.04 -7.95
C ALA A 9 -7.25 -9.84 -7.47
N LEU A 10 -6.25 -9.42 -8.24
CA LEU A 10 -5.42 -8.26 -7.95
C LEU A 10 -6.27 -6.99 -7.81
N LYS A 11 -7.18 -6.76 -8.76
CA LYS A 11 -8.06 -5.59 -8.74
C LYS A 11 -8.95 -5.58 -7.51
N SER A 12 -9.53 -6.72 -7.15
CA SER A 12 -10.38 -6.88 -5.97
C SER A 12 -9.60 -6.62 -4.68
N ALA A 13 -8.43 -7.25 -4.53
CA ALA A 13 -7.55 -7.06 -3.37
C ALA A 13 -7.10 -5.59 -3.24
N PHE A 14 -6.78 -4.95 -4.36
CA PHE A 14 -6.37 -3.55 -4.37
C PHE A 14 -7.50 -2.59 -3.98
N GLN A 15 -8.72 -2.83 -4.47
CA GLN A 15 -9.89 -2.04 -4.06
C GLN A 15 -10.21 -2.22 -2.58
N SER A 16 -10.10 -3.45 -2.06
CA SER A 16 -10.26 -3.74 -0.64
C SER A 16 -9.19 -3.02 0.19
N PHE A 17 -7.94 -3.05 -0.27
CA PHE A 17 -6.84 -2.34 0.38
C PHE A 17 -7.07 -0.84 0.45
N LEU A 18 -7.37 -0.18 -0.68
CA LEU A 18 -7.58 1.27 -0.69
C LEU A 18 -8.75 1.70 0.20
N LYS A 19 -9.79 0.87 0.31
CA LYS A 19 -10.95 1.16 1.13
C LYS A 19 -10.69 1.03 2.64
N ASN A 20 -9.83 0.08 3.03
CA ASN A 20 -9.72 -0.36 4.42
C ASN A 20 -8.32 -0.13 5.03
N CYS A 21 -7.35 0.41 4.29
CA CYS A 21 -5.98 0.60 4.78
C CYS A 21 -5.88 1.49 6.01
N THR A 22 -6.84 2.39 6.20
CA THR A 22 -6.96 3.28 7.36
C THR A 22 -7.94 2.76 8.43
N ASP A 23 -8.40 1.50 8.37
CA ASP A 23 -9.33 0.91 9.34
C ASP A 23 -8.66 0.76 10.73
N ASP A 24 -9.43 1.01 11.80
CA ASP A 24 -8.97 0.91 13.19
C ASP A 24 -8.78 -0.53 13.68
N SER A 25 -9.16 -1.53 12.88
CA SER A 25 -8.94 -2.93 13.16
C SER A 25 -7.62 -3.41 12.55
N LEU A 26 -6.59 -3.55 13.39
CA LEU A 26 -5.30 -4.13 13.02
C LEU A 26 -5.45 -5.49 12.30
N ARG A 27 -6.35 -6.35 12.79
CA ARG A 27 -6.61 -7.65 12.17
C ARG A 27 -7.16 -7.52 10.75
N LYS A 28 -8.14 -6.65 10.52
CA LYS A 28 -8.68 -6.45 9.16
C LYS A 28 -7.62 -5.89 8.23
N GLN A 29 -6.79 -4.97 8.73
CA GLN A 29 -5.66 -4.43 7.97
C GLN A 29 -4.65 -5.53 7.60
N GLN A 30 -4.35 -6.44 8.51
CA GLN A 30 -3.50 -7.60 8.22
C GLN A 30 -4.08 -8.47 7.11
N GLU A 31 -5.35 -8.87 7.23
CA GLU A 31 -6.02 -9.73 6.25
C GLU A 31 -5.98 -9.11 4.83
N MET A 32 -6.33 -7.84 4.70
CA MET A 32 -6.30 -7.15 3.39
C MET A 32 -4.87 -6.99 2.83
N VAL A 33 -3.87 -6.76 3.68
CA VAL A 33 -2.47 -6.62 3.23
C VAL A 33 -1.95 -7.99 2.77
N GLU A 34 -2.26 -9.06 3.48
CA GLU A 34 -1.89 -10.41 3.09
C GLU A 34 -2.51 -10.82 1.76
N ASP A 35 -3.79 -10.48 1.54
CA ASP A 35 -4.47 -10.76 0.28
C ASP A 35 -3.87 -9.99 -0.90
N LEU A 36 -3.49 -8.73 -0.68
CA LEU A 36 -2.82 -7.93 -1.69
C LEU A 36 -1.40 -8.46 -2.00
N VAL A 37 -0.62 -8.82 -0.98
CA VAL A 37 0.72 -9.41 -1.15
C VAL A 37 0.65 -10.70 -1.96
N LYS A 38 -0.28 -11.60 -1.64
CA LYS A 38 -0.49 -12.83 -2.42
C LYS A 38 -0.79 -12.52 -3.88
N SER A 39 -1.68 -11.56 -4.14
CA SER A 39 -2.05 -11.18 -5.51
C SER A 39 -0.88 -10.58 -6.29
N ILE A 40 -0.03 -9.79 -5.63
CA ILE A 40 1.19 -9.22 -6.21
C ILE A 40 2.19 -10.33 -6.59
N GLN A 41 2.37 -11.35 -5.74
CA GLN A 41 3.31 -12.45 -6.00
C GLN A 41 2.98 -13.26 -7.25
N PHE A 42 1.72 -13.26 -7.69
CA PHE A 42 1.28 -13.92 -8.93
C PHE A 42 1.28 -12.99 -10.15
N SER A 43 1.80 -11.76 -10.02
CA SER A 43 1.81 -10.76 -11.08
C SER A 43 3.23 -10.54 -11.60
N ASP A 44 3.50 -10.90 -12.87
CA ASP A 44 4.80 -10.67 -13.51
C ASP A 44 5.10 -9.18 -13.75
N ARG A 45 4.05 -8.38 -13.93
CA ARG A 45 4.11 -6.93 -14.11
C ARG A 45 2.92 -6.27 -13.44
N LEU A 46 3.17 -5.13 -12.84
CA LEU A 46 2.16 -4.26 -12.25
C LEU A 46 2.18 -2.90 -12.97
N PRO A 47 1.02 -2.27 -13.20
CA PRO A 47 0.97 -0.97 -13.85
C PRO A 47 1.53 0.11 -12.92
N GLU A 48 2.27 1.07 -13.46
CA GLU A 48 2.91 2.14 -12.69
C GLU A 48 1.97 2.88 -11.70
N PRO A 49 0.71 3.23 -12.06
CA PRO A 49 -0.24 3.84 -11.13
C PRO A 49 -0.55 2.99 -9.89
N PHE A 50 -0.41 1.66 -9.97
CA PHE A 50 -0.62 0.78 -8.83
C PHE A 50 0.42 1.03 -7.74
N PHE A 51 1.69 1.13 -8.10
CA PHE A 51 2.77 1.45 -7.15
C PHE A 51 2.48 2.77 -6.45
N LYS A 52 2.19 3.82 -7.24
CA LYS A 52 1.88 5.15 -6.72
C LYS A 52 0.80 5.11 -5.64
N HIS A 53 -0.35 4.53 -5.96
CA HIS A 53 -1.48 4.50 -5.05
C HIS A 53 -1.23 3.65 -3.80
N VAL A 54 -0.52 2.53 -3.91
CA VAL A 54 -0.16 1.74 -2.73
C VAL A 54 0.78 2.54 -1.82
N TYR A 55 1.85 3.14 -2.37
CA TYR A 55 2.79 3.92 -1.57
C TYR A 55 2.15 5.17 -0.95
N ASP A 56 1.28 5.87 -1.66
CA ASP A 56 0.52 7.01 -1.12
C ASP A 56 -0.28 6.59 0.13
N ALA A 57 -0.99 5.44 0.05
CA ALA A 57 -1.77 4.92 1.16
C ALA A 57 -0.90 4.43 2.33
N VAL A 58 0.22 3.74 2.05
CA VAL A 58 1.14 3.26 3.08
C VAL A 58 1.76 4.42 3.84
N VAL A 59 2.21 5.47 3.13
CA VAL A 59 2.75 6.68 3.76
C VAL A 59 1.69 7.39 4.60
N ASP A 60 0.47 7.53 4.09
CA ASP A 60 -0.62 8.15 4.85
C ASP A 60 -0.92 7.42 6.16
N VAL A 61 -1.01 6.08 6.12
CA VAL A 61 -1.22 5.28 7.33
C VAL A 61 -0.02 5.38 8.27
N ALA A 62 1.20 5.32 7.74
CA ALA A 62 2.42 5.39 8.56
C ALA A 62 2.53 6.72 9.31
N VAL A 63 2.14 7.84 8.68
CA VAL A 63 2.17 9.15 9.34
C VAL A 63 1.00 9.32 10.31
N ASN A 64 -0.22 8.93 9.93
CA ASN A 64 -1.40 9.08 10.81
C ASN A 64 -1.38 8.14 12.02
N ARG A 65 -0.64 7.02 11.95
CA ARG A 65 -0.55 6.00 13.01
C ARG A 65 0.88 5.80 13.52
N LEU A 66 1.68 6.87 13.53
CA LEU A 66 3.11 6.82 13.88
C LEU A 66 3.40 6.18 15.25
N ALA A 67 2.43 6.22 16.18
CA ALA A 67 2.54 5.63 17.52
C ALA A 67 2.37 4.10 17.53
N ASP A 68 1.72 3.52 16.52
CA ASP A 68 1.30 2.11 16.51
C ASP A 68 2.16 1.27 15.55
N ARG A 69 3.34 0.87 16.04
CA ARG A 69 4.33 0.10 15.27
C ARG A 69 3.75 -1.14 14.58
N GLU A 70 2.74 -1.77 15.17
CA GLU A 70 2.10 -2.98 14.63
C GLU A 70 1.42 -2.73 13.28
N TYR A 71 0.86 -1.54 13.05
CA TYR A 71 0.27 -1.18 11.76
C TYR A 71 1.35 -1.07 10.68
N PHE A 72 2.51 -0.51 11.02
CA PHE A 72 3.63 -0.38 10.09
C PHE A 72 4.20 -1.74 9.66
N LEU A 73 4.35 -2.69 10.58
CA LEU A 73 4.88 -4.03 10.29
C LEU A 73 4.04 -4.78 9.24
N ASN A 74 2.73 -4.50 9.16
CA ASN A 74 1.88 -5.10 8.14
C ASN A 74 2.28 -4.61 6.75
N PHE A 75 2.47 -3.30 6.57
CA PHE A 75 2.84 -2.71 5.29
C PHE A 75 4.28 -3.02 4.87
N GLU A 76 5.18 -3.37 5.79
CA GLU A 76 6.54 -3.78 5.45
C GLU A 76 6.54 -4.96 4.46
N LYS A 77 5.67 -5.97 4.69
CA LYS A 77 5.50 -7.10 3.75
C LYS A 77 5.05 -6.64 2.37
N LEU A 78 4.16 -5.65 2.30
CA LEU A 78 3.66 -5.09 1.06
C LEU A 78 4.73 -4.32 0.30
N ILE A 79 5.53 -3.51 0.99
CA ILE A 79 6.66 -2.78 0.42
C ILE A 79 7.68 -3.75 -0.19
N TYR A 80 8.01 -4.84 0.52
CA TYR A 80 8.91 -5.87 -0.01
C TYR A 80 8.33 -6.58 -1.23
N ALA A 81 7.03 -6.93 -1.21
CA ALA A 81 6.38 -7.56 -2.35
C ALA A 81 6.42 -6.67 -3.61
N LEU A 82 6.15 -5.37 -3.47
CA LEU A 82 6.26 -4.41 -4.58
C LEU A 82 7.69 -4.26 -5.08
N SER A 83 8.65 -4.15 -4.16
CA SER A 83 10.07 -3.96 -4.51
C SER A 83 10.66 -5.17 -5.22
N ALA A 84 10.11 -6.37 -4.96
CA ALA A 84 10.47 -7.59 -5.67
C ALA A 84 9.95 -7.61 -7.12
N VAL A 85 8.84 -6.91 -7.41
CA VAL A 85 8.32 -6.76 -8.78
C VAL A 85 9.11 -5.70 -9.54
N ASP A 86 9.25 -4.49 -8.96
CA ASP A 86 10.03 -3.41 -9.56
C ASP A 86 10.60 -2.47 -8.48
N SER A 87 11.86 -2.70 -8.11
CA SER A 87 12.56 -1.87 -7.11
C SER A 87 12.73 -0.40 -7.53
N GLY A 88 12.81 -0.11 -8.82
CA GLY A 88 13.00 1.25 -9.33
C GLY A 88 11.72 2.07 -9.17
N LEU A 89 10.58 1.51 -9.59
CA LEU A 89 9.27 2.13 -9.37
C LEU A 89 8.93 2.21 -7.88
N SER A 90 9.26 1.18 -7.10
CA SER A 90 9.07 1.20 -5.65
C SER A 90 9.82 2.35 -4.98
N LEU A 91 11.09 2.55 -5.30
CA LEU A 91 11.87 3.65 -4.74
C LEU A 91 11.34 5.02 -5.19
N LYS A 92 11.05 5.17 -6.49
CA LYS A 92 10.48 6.40 -7.05
C LYS A 92 9.20 6.80 -6.31
N TYR A 93 8.24 5.88 -6.20
CA TYR A 93 6.95 6.21 -5.62
C TYR A 93 6.97 6.32 -4.11
N LEU A 94 7.80 5.56 -3.41
CA LEU A 94 8.01 5.81 -1.99
C LEU A 94 8.54 7.24 -1.76
N ALA A 95 9.54 7.67 -2.54
CA ALA A 95 10.10 9.01 -2.43
C ALA A 95 9.08 10.10 -2.79
N GLU A 96 8.33 9.93 -3.89
CA GLU A 96 7.28 10.86 -4.29
C GLU A 96 6.16 10.94 -3.23
N SER A 97 5.69 9.82 -2.70
CA SER A 97 4.64 9.79 -1.67
C SER A 97 5.08 10.46 -0.38
N VAL A 98 6.33 10.24 0.05
CA VAL A 98 6.91 10.93 1.22
C VAL A 98 7.06 12.43 0.95
N GLN A 99 7.54 12.83 -0.22
CA GLN A 99 7.70 14.24 -0.59
C GLN A 99 6.35 14.97 -0.69
N ASN A 100 5.33 14.30 -1.20
CA ASN A 100 3.99 14.86 -1.40
C ASN A 100 3.11 14.74 -0.16
N TYR A 101 3.59 14.09 0.90
CA TYR A 101 2.84 14.01 2.14
C TYR A 101 2.77 15.41 2.79
N VAL A 102 1.61 16.04 2.63
CA VAL A 102 1.29 17.30 3.30
C VAL A 102 0.69 16.95 4.66
N VAL A 103 1.46 17.13 5.73
CA VAL A 103 0.88 17.18 7.08
C VAL A 103 -0.13 18.34 7.08
N PRO A 104 -1.40 18.18 7.53
CA PRO A 104 -2.31 19.31 7.73
C PRO A 104 -1.87 20.35 8.78
N SER A 105 -0.62 20.31 9.24
CA SER A 105 -0.10 21.04 10.41
C SER A 105 0.61 22.35 10.06
N VAL A 106 -0.07 23.25 9.36
CA VAL A 106 0.19 24.71 9.46
C VAL A 106 -1.11 25.50 9.68
N ALA A 107 -2.28 24.86 9.57
CA ALA A 107 -3.57 25.51 9.80
C ALA A 107 -4.05 25.48 11.27
N LEU A 108 -3.36 24.74 12.16
CA LEU A 108 -3.72 24.61 13.58
C LEU A 108 -2.84 25.46 14.54
N LEU A 109 -2.01 26.35 14.00
CA LEU A 109 -1.20 27.30 14.78
C LEU A 109 -1.50 28.78 14.43
N LYS A 110 -2.70 29.07 13.93
CA LYS A 110 -3.21 30.44 13.81
C LYS A 110 -4.48 30.63 14.63
#